data_AF-A0AAV2LCW7-F1
#
_entry.id   AF-A0AAV2LCW7-F1
#
_cell.length_a   1.000
_cell.length_b   1.000
_cell.length_c   1.000
_cell.angle_alpha   90.00
_cell.angle_beta   90.00
_cell.angle_gamma   90.00
#
_symmetry.space_group_name_H-M   'P 1'
#
loop_
_entity.id
_entity.type
_entity.pdbx_description
1 polymer ?
#
loop_
_entity_poly.entity_id
_entity_poly.type
_entity_poly.pdbx_seq_one_letter_code
_entity_poly.pdbx_strand_id
1 'polypeptide(L)'
;MHETVEGYRRYFNQIVGFFVVEDHVLNATRGLVTKAFTDELWNMALAKIIAVLRTHSSYCDDPDLVLELKNLIVIFADTLQGYGFPVTRMFDLLFEVRDQYNETLLKKWALVFREIFELDNYSPIPVETEEEYKSVISRFPFHDPEVEKQQDFPKKLPMSQSVPQIYSQVKEFIYASLKFSESLHRSSTEIDDMLRKSTNLLLTRILSSCLQNLIKKPHIGLTELVQIIINSTHLEQACRYLEEFITNITNVSPETVHTTRLYGLSTFKDARHAAEGEIYTKLNQKIDEFIQLADYDWGMAESEGRASGYLMDLINFLRSTFQVFTHLPGKVAQTACMSACKHLSTSLMQMLLDSELKQVSMGAVQQFNLDVIQCELFASSEPVPGFQGDTLQLAFIDLRQLLDLFMVWDWSTYLADYGQPNSKYLRVNPATALALLEKMKDTSKKNNMFSQFRKNDRDKQKLIETVVKQLRSLVNGMSS
;
A
#
# COMPACT_ATOMS: atom_id res chain seq x y z
N MET A 1 30.83 35.88 4.79
CA MET A 1 31.47 34.56 4.95
C MET A 1 31.07 33.76 3.73
N HIS A 2 32.00 33.27 2.90
CA HIS A 2 31.64 32.37 1.80
C HIS A 2 31.29 31.02 2.43
N GLU A 3 30.13 30.43 2.07
CA GLU A 3 29.66 29.11 2.49
C GLU A 3 30.52 28.00 1.87
N THR A 4 31.79 28.06 2.19
CA THR A 4 32.81 27.14 1.71
C THR A 4 33.57 26.68 2.93
N VAL A 5 34.02 25.44 2.89
CA VAL A 5 34.84 24.80 3.92
C VAL A 5 36.05 25.68 4.27
N GLU A 6 36.69 26.26 3.25
CA GLU A 6 37.85 27.15 3.43
C GLU A 6 37.46 28.46 4.13
N GLY A 7 36.28 29.00 3.83
CA GLY A 7 35.72 30.15 4.53
C GLY A 7 35.55 29.90 6.03
N TYR A 8 34.98 28.75 6.41
CA TYR A 8 34.84 28.35 7.81
C TYR A 8 36.18 28.10 8.48
N ARG A 9 37.10 27.39 7.81
CA ARG A 9 38.45 27.11 8.32
C ARG A 9 39.20 28.40 8.62
N ARG A 10 39.20 29.36 7.69
CA ARG A 10 39.84 30.66 7.88
C ARG A 10 39.22 31.44 9.04
N TYR A 11 37.88 31.43 9.15
CA TYR A 11 37.17 32.10 10.23
C TYR A 11 37.54 31.52 11.60
N PHE A 12 37.50 30.20 11.77
CA PHE A 12 37.88 29.54 13.02
C PHE A 12 39.36 29.77 13.37
N ASN A 13 40.26 29.64 12.40
CA ASN A 13 41.70 29.86 12.62
C ASN A 13 42.00 31.29 13.09
N GLN A 14 41.31 32.30 12.55
CA GLN A 14 41.48 33.69 12.99
C GLN A 14 41.07 33.89 14.46
N ILE A 15 39.97 33.26 14.88
CA ILE A 15 39.48 33.35 16.25
C ILE A 15 40.41 32.61 17.19
N VAL A 16 40.79 31.37 16.87
CA VAL A 16 41.75 30.60 17.67
C VAL A 16 43.07 31.37 17.79
N GLY A 17 43.61 31.88 16.69
CA GLY A 17 44.85 32.65 16.69
C GLY A 17 44.79 33.86 17.63
N PHE A 18 43.66 34.58 17.64
CA PHE A 18 43.46 35.70 18.56
C PHE A 18 43.46 35.24 20.03
N PHE A 19 42.64 34.26 20.40
CA PHE A 19 42.51 33.81 21.80
C PHE A 19 43.77 33.12 22.34
N VAL A 20 44.52 32.42 21.48
CA VAL A 20 45.81 31.82 21.85
C VAL A 20 46.86 32.89 22.16
N VAL A 21 46.89 33.98 21.38
CA VAL A 21 47.78 35.12 21.65
C VAL A 21 47.40 35.82 22.96
N GLU A 22 46.11 36.06 23.19
CA GLU A 22 45.62 36.67 24.44
C GLU A 22 45.93 35.81 25.68
N ASP A 23 45.75 34.48 25.59
CA ASP A 23 46.16 33.57 26.67
C ASP A 23 47.67 33.60 26.93
N HIS A 24 48.48 33.62 25.86
CA HIS A 24 49.92 33.74 26.02
C HIS A 24 50.33 35.06 26.69
N VAL A 25 49.71 36.18 26.31
CA VAL A 25 49.96 37.49 26.94
C VAL A 25 49.55 37.48 28.41
N LEU A 26 48.40 36.91 28.75
CA LEU A 26 47.92 36.75 30.13
C LEU A 26 48.93 35.99 31.00
N ASN A 27 49.54 34.93 30.45
CA ASN A 27 50.49 34.08 31.18
C ASN A 27 51.93 34.65 31.19
N ALA A 28 52.33 35.38 30.15
CA ALA A 28 53.69 35.92 30.01
C ALA A 28 53.88 37.31 30.62
N THR A 29 52.81 38.07 30.84
CA THR A 29 52.87 39.46 31.30
C THR A 29 52.14 39.68 32.62
N ARG A 30 52.52 40.73 33.38
CA ARG A 30 51.84 41.10 34.62
C ARG A 30 50.99 42.35 34.42
N GLY A 31 49.66 42.20 34.44
CA GLY A 31 48.71 43.31 34.53
C GLY A 31 48.26 43.94 33.20
N LEU A 32 48.71 43.44 32.04
CA LEU A 32 48.22 43.92 30.73
C LEU A 32 46.85 43.34 30.37
N VAL A 33 46.63 42.06 30.68
CA VAL A 33 45.39 41.34 30.48
C VAL A 33 45.01 40.65 31.78
N THR A 34 43.71 40.59 32.09
CA THR A 34 43.20 39.89 33.27
C THR A 34 42.32 38.73 32.83
N LYS A 35 42.27 37.66 33.63
CA LYS A 35 41.43 36.50 33.35
C LYS A 35 39.96 36.87 33.17
N ALA A 36 39.44 37.78 34.00
CA ALA A 36 38.06 38.27 33.91
C ALA A 36 37.76 38.95 32.56
N PHE A 37 38.70 39.75 32.05
CA PHE A 37 38.57 40.38 30.73
C PHE A 37 38.55 39.34 29.60
N THR A 38 39.46 38.36 29.63
CA THR A 38 39.52 37.30 28.63
C THR A 38 38.25 36.44 28.63
N ASP A 39 37.72 36.13 29.82
CA ASP A 39 36.47 35.38 29.98
C ASP A 39 35.26 36.15 29.41
N GLU A 40 35.16 37.45 29.66
CA GLU A 40 34.10 38.31 29.12
C GLU A 40 34.19 38.40 27.58
N LEU A 41 35.40 38.58 27.05
CA LEU A 41 35.67 38.64 25.63
C LEU A 41 35.33 37.32 24.93
N TRP A 42 35.69 36.19 25.54
CA TRP A 42 35.32 34.86 25.04
C TRP A 42 33.81 34.66 25.03
N ASN A 43 33.10 35.04 26.10
CA ASN A 43 31.63 34.92 26.15
C ASN A 43 30.94 35.74 25.05
N MET A 44 31.41 36.97 24.79
CA MET A 44 30.90 37.79 23.69
C MET A 44 31.21 37.19 22.32
N ALA A 45 32.43 36.69 22.11
CA ALA A 45 32.82 36.05 20.86
C ALA A 45 32.02 34.78 20.62
N LEU A 46 31.92 33.89 21.61
CA LEU A 46 31.18 32.64 21.58
C LEU A 46 29.71 32.88 21.20
N ALA A 47 29.06 33.88 21.79
CA ALA A 47 27.68 34.24 21.43
C ALA A 47 27.54 34.64 19.95
N LYS A 48 28.48 35.43 19.41
CA LYS A 48 28.48 35.83 18.00
C LYS A 48 28.77 34.66 17.07
N ILE A 49 29.74 33.81 17.43
CA ILE A 49 30.11 32.63 16.63
C ILE A 49 28.91 31.68 16.53
N ILE A 50 28.25 31.37 17.65
CA ILE A 50 27.05 30.53 17.66
C ILE A 50 25.96 31.12 16.77
N ALA A 51 25.70 32.42 16.86
CA ALA A 51 24.69 33.07 16.03
C ALA A 51 25.00 32.94 14.53
N VAL A 52 26.25 33.19 14.13
CA VAL A 52 26.71 33.05 12.74
C VAL A 52 26.57 31.61 12.26
N LEU A 53 27.06 30.63 13.03
CA LEU A 53 27.02 29.22 12.65
C LEU A 53 25.60 28.67 12.59
N ARG A 54 24.72 29.07 13.50
CA ARG A 54 23.31 28.68 13.48
C ARG A 54 22.60 29.18 12.22
N THR A 55 22.82 30.45 11.87
CA THR A 55 22.25 31.02 10.63
C THR A 55 22.77 30.27 9.41
N HIS A 56 24.08 30.10 9.27
CA HIS A 56 24.64 29.45 8.09
C HIS A 56 24.31 27.95 7.98
N SER A 57 24.32 27.21 9.09
CA SER A 57 23.97 25.78 9.06
C SER A 57 22.52 25.55 8.63
N SER A 58 21.59 26.45 8.99
CA SER A 58 20.17 26.34 8.62
C SER A 58 19.89 26.43 7.11
N TYR A 59 20.77 27.10 6.35
CA TYR A 59 20.66 27.22 4.89
C TYR A 59 21.47 26.16 4.13
N CYS A 60 22.19 25.29 4.84
CA CYS A 60 22.98 24.25 4.22
C CYS A 60 22.08 23.05 3.85
N ASP A 61 21.95 22.78 2.56
CA ASP A 61 21.23 21.62 2.00
C ASP A 61 22.18 20.52 1.50
N ASP A 62 23.49 20.63 1.73
CA ASP A 62 24.47 19.61 1.39
C ASP A 62 24.95 18.84 2.64
N PRO A 63 24.61 17.55 2.78
CA PRO A 63 25.03 16.73 3.91
C PRO A 63 26.56 16.70 4.10
N ASP A 64 27.33 16.68 3.02
CA ASP A 64 28.79 16.58 3.09
C ASP A 64 29.39 17.87 3.65
N LEU A 65 28.89 19.03 3.20
CA LEU A 65 29.28 20.34 3.75
C LEU A 65 28.90 20.49 5.23
N VAL A 66 27.72 20.02 5.65
CA VAL A 66 27.32 20.03 7.07
C VAL A 66 28.25 19.17 7.92
N LEU A 67 28.66 18.01 7.42
CA LEU A 67 29.57 17.12 8.13
C LEU A 67 30.98 17.73 8.25
N GLU A 68 31.49 18.35 7.18
CA GLU A 68 32.75 19.08 7.22
C GLU A 68 32.71 20.26 8.19
N LEU A 69 31.61 21.03 8.20
CA LEU A 69 31.39 22.10 9.16
C LEU A 69 31.39 21.56 10.60
N LYS A 70 30.69 20.44 10.86
CA LYS A 70 30.71 19.78 12.18
C LYS A 70 32.12 19.41 12.60
N ASN A 71 32.93 18.84 11.71
CA ASN A 71 34.31 18.46 12.03
C ASN A 71 35.19 19.69 12.35
N LEU A 72 35.01 20.80 11.62
CA LEU A 72 35.69 22.06 11.91
C LEU A 72 35.27 22.63 13.27
N ILE A 73 33.98 22.58 13.62
CA ILE A 73 33.48 23.04 14.93
C ILE A 73 34.06 22.19 16.07
N VAL A 74 34.14 20.85 15.91
CA VAL A 74 34.74 19.96 16.91
C VAL A 74 36.21 20.30 17.12
N ILE A 75 37.00 20.39 16.05
CA ILE A 75 38.44 20.75 16.15
C ILE A 75 38.61 22.12 16.80
N PHE A 76 37.77 23.09 16.43
CA PHE A 76 37.78 24.44 17.02
C PHE A 76 37.47 24.41 18.53
N ALA A 77 36.46 23.64 18.93
CA ALA A 77 36.07 23.50 20.33
C ALA A 77 37.16 22.79 21.16
N ASP A 78 37.68 21.66 20.67
CA ASP A 78 38.72 20.89 21.36
C ASP A 78 40.01 21.71 21.53
N THR A 79 40.38 22.48 20.50
CA THR A 79 41.56 23.36 20.55
C THR A 79 41.41 24.38 21.67
N LEU A 80 40.30 25.12 21.72
CA LEU A 80 40.08 26.15 22.73
C LEU A 80 39.85 25.58 24.13
N GLN A 81 39.26 24.40 24.24
CA GLN A 81 39.16 23.68 25.51
C GLN A 81 40.55 23.33 26.06
N GLY A 82 41.51 22.99 25.21
CA GLY A 82 42.91 22.77 25.58
C GLY A 82 43.58 24.00 26.22
N TYR A 83 43.13 25.22 25.88
CA TYR A 83 43.56 26.48 26.50
C TYR A 83 42.69 26.88 27.72
N GLY A 84 41.75 26.03 28.13
CA GLY A 84 40.91 26.27 29.32
C GLY A 84 39.67 27.12 29.07
N PHE A 85 39.33 27.44 27.81
CA PHE A 85 38.11 28.16 27.48
C PHE A 85 36.87 27.23 27.55
N PRO A 86 35.74 27.71 28.10
CA PRO A 86 34.50 26.92 28.16
C PRO A 86 33.85 26.81 26.77
N VAL A 87 33.65 25.57 26.29
CA VAL A 87 33.14 25.28 24.93
C VAL A 87 31.81 24.52 24.91
N THR A 88 31.16 24.31 26.06
CA THR A 88 29.90 23.53 26.16
C THR A 88 28.83 23.99 25.17
N ARG A 89 28.68 25.32 24.98
CA ARG A 89 27.69 25.89 24.06
C ARG A 89 27.97 25.57 22.58
N MET A 90 29.21 25.21 22.21
CA MET A 90 29.52 24.74 20.86
C MET A 90 29.03 23.31 20.65
N PHE A 91 29.13 22.46 21.65
CA PHE A 91 28.56 21.11 21.60
C PHE A 91 27.02 21.15 21.59
N ASP A 92 26.40 22.10 22.30
CA ASP A 92 24.95 22.33 22.21
C ASP A 92 24.52 22.69 20.78
N LEU A 93 25.27 23.59 20.12
CA LEU A 93 25.04 23.96 18.72
C LEU A 93 25.19 22.74 17.78
N LEU A 94 26.16 21.84 18.03
CA LEU A 94 26.32 20.63 17.22
C LEU A 94 25.07 19.73 17.25
N PHE A 95 24.30 19.72 18.34
CA PHE A 95 23.02 19.01 18.39
C PHE A 95 21.94 19.66 17.52
N GLU A 96 21.92 20.99 17.43
CA GLU A 96 21.01 21.69 16.50
C GLU A 96 21.41 21.42 15.04
N VAL A 97 22.70 21.46 14.73
CA VAL A 97 23.24 21.16 13.40
C VAL A 97 22.96 19.71 12.99
N ARG A 98 22.95 18.77 13.95
CA ARG A 98 22.58 17.37 13.71
C ARG A 98 21.16 17.24 13.17
N ASP A 99 20.22 17.96 13.77
CA ASP A 99 18.81 17.84 13.37
C ASP A 99 18.63 18.37 11.94
N GLN A 100 19.33 19.45 11.58
CA GLN A 100 19.40 19.94 10.20
C GLN A 100 20.07 18.93 9.24
N TYR A 101 21.18 18.30 9.66
CA TYR A 101 21.85 17.24 8.89
C TYR A 101 20.90 16.08 8.59
N ASN A 102 20.18 15.60 9.62
CA ASN A 102 19.21 14.52 9.48
C ASN A 102 18.09 14.91 8.51
N GLU A 103 17.53 16.11 8.59
CA GLU A 103 16.53 16.57 7.63
C GLU A 103 17.05 16.62 6.19
N THR A 104 18.30 17.04 6.02
CA THR A 104 18.96 17.07 4.70
C THR A 104 19.18 15.65 4.15
N LEU A 105 19.61 14.70 4.99
CA LEU A 105 19.69 13.29 4.62
C LEU A 105 18.30 12.74 4.24
N LEU A 106 17.26 13.03 5.02
CA LEU A 106 15.91 12.57 4.70
C LEU A 106 15.44 13.07 3.33
N LYS A 107 15.73 14.33 2.97
CA LYS A 107 15.43 14.87 1.63
C LYS A 107 16.20 14.12 0.53
N LYS A 108 17.50 13.87 0.71
CA LYS A 108 18.34 13.15 -0.26
C LYS A 108 17.84 11.72 -0.46
N TRP A 109 17.50 10.99 0.61
CA TRP A 109 17.02 9.62 0.50
C TRP A 109 15.59 9.51 -0.04
N ALA A 110 14.78 10.57 0.08
CA ALA A 110 13.49 10.63 -0.60
C ALA A 110 13.64 10.54 -2.12
N LEU A 111 14.67 11.17 -2.69
CA LEU A 111 14.98 11.08 -4.12
C LEU A 111 15.49 9.69 -4.50
N VAL A 112 16.40 9.12 -3.69
CA VAL A 112 16.94 7.77 -3.90
C VAL A 112 15.83 6.72 -3.91
N PHE A 113 14.91 6.75 -2.94
CA PHE A 113 13.81 5.79 -2.92
C PHE A 113 12.85 5.97 -4.09
N ARG A 114 12.59 7.23 -4.51
CA ARG A 114 11.76 7.48 -5.69
C ARG A 114 12.39 6.89 -6.95
N GLU A 115 13.69 7.08 -7.14
CA GLU A 115 14.44 6.52 -8.27
C GLU A 115 14.39 4.98 -8.25
N ILE A 116 14.58 4.36 -7.09
CA ILE A 116 14.46 2.89 -6.96
C ILE A 116 13.07 2.41 -7.40
N PHE A 117 12.00 3.07 -6.96
CA PHE A 117 10.64 2.69 -7.38
C PHE A 117 10.36 2.99 -8.86
N GLU A 118 10.97 4.02 -9.45
CA GLU A 118 10.80 4.33 -10.87
C GLU A 118 11.54 3.33 -11.78
N LEU A 119 12.67 2.78 -11.33
CA LEU A 119 13.47 1.81 -12.06
C LEU A 119 13.07 0.34 -11.82
N ASP A 120 12.24 0.07 -10.81
CA ASP A 120 11.83 -1.29 -10.47
C ASP A 120 10.92 -1.87 -11.55
N ASN A 121 11.07 -3.17 -11.82
CA ASN A 121 10.27 -3.88 -12.81
C ASN A 121 9.08 -4.64 -12.19
N TYR A 122 8.93 -4.55 -10.86
CA TYR A 122 7.85 -5.18 -10.09
C TYR A 122 7.61 -6.65 -10.43
N SER A 123 8.69 -7.40 -10.61
CA SER A 123 8.66 -8.84 -10.86
C SER A 123 9.56 -9.61 -9.89
N PRO A 124 9.24 -10.88 -9.59
CA PRO A 124 10.11 -11.77 -8.80
C PRO A 124 11.51 -11.84 -9.41
N ILE A 125 12.55 -11.74 -8.58
CA ILE A 125 13.95 -11.77 -9.04
C ILE A 125 14.27 -13.16 -9.61
N PRO A 126 14.57 -13.29 -10.91
CA PRO A 126 15.10 -14.53 -11.46
C PRO A 126 16.55 -14.70 -11.04
N VAL A 127 16.92 -15.93 -10.72
CA VAL A 127 18.28 -16.31 -10.35
C VAL A 127 18.64 -17.55 -11.14
N GLU A 128 19.59 -17.43 -12.07
CA GLU A 128 19.97 -18.52 -12.97
C GLU A 128 21.12 -19.35 -12.43
N THR A 129 21.90 -18.81 -11.50
CA THR A 129 23.12 -19.44 -10.98
C THR A 129 23.25 -19.33 -9.46
N GLU A 130 24.08 -20.18 -8.87
CA GLU A 130 24.37 -20.13 -7.43
C GLU A 130 25.13 -18.85 -7.06
N GLU A 131 25.96 -18.34 -7.97
CA GLU A 131 26.69 -17.07 -7.82
C GLU A 131 25.73 -15.88 -7.72
N GLU A 132 24.73 -15.81 -8.61
CA GLU A 132 23.68 -14.79 -8.55
C GLU A 132 22.87 -14.88 -7.26
N TYR A 133 22.52 -16.09 -6.82
CA TYR A 133 21.82 -16.31 -5.56
C TYR A 133 22.62 -15.73 -4.39
N LYS A 134 23.90 -16.13 -4.28
CA LYS A 134 24.80 -15.66 -3.22
C LYS A 134 24.96 -14.13 -3.26
N SER A 135 25.02 -13.54 -4.45
CA SER A 135 25.12 -12.09 -4.61
C SER A 135 23.88 -11.34 -4.11
N VAL A 136 22.68 -11.93 -4.23
CA VAL A 136 21.45 -11.30 -3.71
C VAL A 136 21.37 -11.47 -2.20
N ILE A 137 21.61 -12.68 -1.68
CA ILE A 137 21.55 -12.98 -0.25
C ILE A 137 22.62 -12.23 0.55
N SER A 138 23.78 -11.95 -0.04
CA SER A 138 24.82 -11.13 0.61
C SER A 138 24.39 -9.67 0.80
N ARG A 139 23.48 -9.17 -0.05
CA ARG A 139 22.96 -7.79 0.01
C ARG A 139 21.70 -7.69 0.84
N PHE A 140 20.90 -8.75 0.88
CA PHE A 140 19.62 -8.78 1.58
C PHE A 140 19.45 -10.11 2.34
N PRO A 141 19.29 -10.07 3.68
CA PRO A 141 19.13 -11.27 4.48
C PRO A 141 17.76 -11.92 4.22
N PHE A 142 17.72 -12.87 3.29
CA PHE A 142 16.54 -13.63 2.92
C PHE A 142 16.73 -15.10 3.29
N HIS A 143 15.71 -15.66 3.94
CA HIS A 143 15.66 -17.06 4.33
C HIS A 143 14.27 -17.58 4.01
N ASP A 144 14.20 -18.51 3.06
CA ASP A 144 12.96 -19.15 2.66
C ASP A 144 13.21 -20.64 2.47
N PRO A 145 12.66 -21.50 3.36
CA PRO A 145 12.86 -22.94 3.31
C PRO A 145 12.42 -23.58 1.99
N GLU A 146 11.45 -23.01 1.27
CA GLU A 146 10.97 -23.56 0.00
C GLU A 146 11.95 -23.28 -1.13
N VAL A 147 12.49 -22.06 -1.19
CA VAL A 147 13.52 -21.65 -2.16
C VAL A 147 14.86 -22.32 -1.88
N GLU A 148 15.20 -22.51 -0.60
CA GLU A 148 16.42 -23.21 -0.17
C GLU A 148 16.38 -24.71 -0.50
N LYS A 149 15.20 -25.34 -0.40
CA LYS A 149 15.02 -26.76 -0.74
C LYS A 149 15.08 -27.05 -2.23
N GLN A 150 14.82 -26.08 -3.10
CA GLN A 150 15.04 -26.26 -4.54
C GLN A 150 16.52 -26.50 -4.80
N GLN A 151 16.87 -27.66 -5.35
CA GLN A 151 18.26 -28.01 -5.66
C GLN A 151 18.72 -27.41 -7.00
N ASP A 152 17.80 -27.30 -7.97
CA ASP A 152 18.13 -26.88 -9.33
C ASP A 152 17.83 -25.40 -9.58
N PHE A 153 18.61 -24.79 -10.48
CA PHE A 153 18.37 -23.46 -11.04
C PHE A 153 17.63 -23.58 -12.39
N PRO A 154 16.84 -22.58 -12.81
CA PRO A 154 16.69 -21.25 -12.22
C PRO A 154 15.73 -21.20 -11.02
N LYS A 155 16.09 -20.40 -10.01
CA LYS A 155 15.24 -20.07 -8.86
C LYS A 155 14.58 -18.72 -9.07
N LYS A 156 13.47 -18.48 -8.38
CA LYS A 156 12.81 -17.16 -8.35
C LYS A 156 12.63 -16.72 -6.91
N LEU A 157 13.17 -15.55 -6.57
CA LEU A 157 12.94 -14.95 -5.28
C LEU A 157 11.62 -14.16 -5.33
N PRO A 158 10.76 -14.26 -4.30
CA PRO A 158 9.41 -13.71 -4.34
C PRO A 158 9.37 -12.17 -4.40
N MET A 159 10.40 -11.49 -3.90
CA MET A 159 10.53 -10.03 -3.98
C MET A 159 11.10 -9.54 -5.32
N SER A 160 10.89 -8.26 -5.63
CA SER A 160 11.58 -7.57 -6.72
C SER A 160 12.91 -6.93 -6.29
N GLN A 161 13.67 -6.43 -7.26
CA GLN A 161 14.98 -5.79 -7.05
C GLN A 161 14.91 -4.55 -6.14
N SER A 162 13.78 -3.87 -6.05
CA SER A 162 13.61 -2.75 -5.11
C SER A 162 13.84 -3.15 -3.65
N VAL A 163 13.52 -4.37 -3.23
CA VAL A 163 13.64 -4.77 -1.81
C VAL A 163 15.10 -4.81 -1.33
N PRO A 164 16.02 -5.55 -1.97
CA PRO A 164 17.45 -5.49 -1.63
C PRO A 164 18.05 -4.09 -1.76
N GLN A 165 17.62 -3.31 -2.75
CA GLN A 165 18.12 -1.96 -2.96
C GLN A 165 17.70 -1.02 -1.82
N ILE A 166 16.42 -1.01 -1.45
CA ILE A 166 15.90 -0.21 -0.32
C ILE A 166 16.61 -0.61 0.96
N TYR A 167 16.75 -1.91 1.25
CA TYR A 167 17.45 -2.39 2.45
C TYR A 167 18.90 -1.89 2.49
N SER A 168 19.63 -1.98 1.37
CA SER A 168 20.99 -1.45 1.27
C SER A 168 21.04 0.06 1.51
N GLN A 169 20.12 0.82 0.92
CA GLN A 169 20.08 2.29 1.09
C GLN A 169 19.70 2.72 2.51
N VAL A 170 18.88 1.93 3.22
CA VAL A 170 18.60 2.17 4.64
C VAL A 170 19.86 1.94 5.48
N LYS A 171 20.68 0.92 5.18
CA LYS A 171 21.98 0.73 5.84
C LYS A 171 22.94 1.90 5.57
N GLU A 172 23.00 2.38 4.33
CA GLU A 172 23.80 3.57 3.99
C GLU A 172 23.34 4.83 4.74
N PHE A 173 22.02 5.01 4.89
CA PHE A 173 21.48 6.10 5.72
C PHE A 173 21.92 5.99 7.18
N ILE A 174 21.86 4.78 7.75
CA ILE A 174 22.29 4.51 9.13
C ILE A 174 23.78 4.84 9.28
N TYR A 175 24.64 4.43 8.34
CA TYR A 175 26.05 4.79 8.35
C TYR A 175 26.28 6.30 8.24
N ALA A 176 25.57 6.97 7.34
CA ALA A 176 25.65 8.43 7.19
C ALA A 176 25.23 9.17 8.48
N SER A 177 24.24 8.64 9.19
CA SER A 177 23.77 9.17 10.48
C SER A 177 24.77 8.89 11.61
N LEU A 178 25.43 7.72 11.59
CA LEU A 178 26.48 7.36 12.54
C LEU A 178 27.71 8.24 12.39
N LYS A 179 28.13 8.51 11.15
CA LYS A 179 29.30 9.36 10.83
C LYS A 179 29.21 10.76 11.44
N PHE A 180 28.00 11.32 11.53
CA PHE A 180 27.80 12.60 12.20
C PHE A 180 28.04 12.51 13.72
N SER A 181 27.70 11.37 14.33
CA SER A 181 27.79 11.15 15.78
C SER A 181 29.20 10.88 16.29
N GLU A 182 30.13 10.54 15.39
CA GLU A 182 31.55 10.38 15.71
C GLU A 182 32.09 11.68 16.35
N SER A 183 32.99 11.57 17.33
CA SER A 183 33.63 12.74 17.99
C SER A 183 32.68 13.72 18.70
N LEU A 184 31.43 13.36 18.99
CA LEU A 184 30.51 14.17 19.83
C LEU A 184 30.56 13.80 21.32
N HIS A 185 31.52 12.99 21.76
CA HIS A 185 31.70 12.50 23.14
C HIS A 185 30.43 11.87 23.77
N ARG A 186 29.56 11.27 22.96
CA ARG A 186 28.34 10.58 23.39
C ARG A 186 28.62 9.15 23.83
N SER A 187 27.77 8.61 24.71
CA SER A 187 27.83 7.18 25.00
C SER A 187 27.33 6.35 23.80
N SER A 188 27.79 5.10 23.68
CA SER A 188 27.29 4.18 22.67
C SER A 188 25.76 4.03 22.71
N THR A 189 25.16 4.04 23.90
CA THR A 189 23.71 3.93 24.10
C THR A 189 22.94 5.14 23.55
N GLU A 190 23.46 6.36 23.68
CA GLU A 190 22.82 7.56 23.13
C GLU A 190 22.88 7.58 21.59
N ILE A 191 24.00 7.14 21.02
CA ILE A 191 24.17 7.02 19.56
C ILE A 191 23.18 5.98 19.02
N ASP A 192 23.08 4.84 19.68
CA ASP A 192 22.19 3.73 19.36
C ASP A 192 20.70 4.15 19.35
N ASP A 193 20.24 4.86 20.38
CA ASP A 193 18.89 5.43 20.41
C ASP A 193 18.65 6.48 19.31
N MET A 194 19.65 7.32 19.03
CA MET A 194 19.58 8.34 17.98
C MET A 194 19.47 7.70 16.59
N LEU A 195 20.25 6.65 16.31
CA LEU A 195 20.19 5.92 15.04
C LEU A 195 18.83 5.27 14.82
N ARG A 196 18.23 4.68 15.87
CA ARG A 196 16.88 4.12 15.73
C ARG A 196 15.82 5.18 15.52
N LYS A 197 15.89 6.33 16.20
CA LYS A 197 14.96 7.45 15.98
C LYS A 197 15.06 8.02 14.56
N SER A 198 16.27 8.27 14.06
CA SER A 198 16.49 8.76 12.69
C SER A 198 16.05 7.74 11.63
N THR A 199 16.37 6.46 11.81
CA THR A 199 15.91 5.38 10.93
C THR A 199 14.38 5.26 10.94
N ASN A 200 13.74 5.43 12.10
CA ASN A 200 12.30 5.45 12.20
C ASN A 200 11.67 6.61 11.42
N LEU A 201 12.28 7.81 11.43
CA LEU A 201 11.82 8.92 10.60
C LEU A 201 11.97 8.61 9.11
N LEU A 202 13.08 7.98 8.70
CA LEU A 202 13.28 7.55 7.31
C LEU A 202 12.18 6.58 6.87
N LEU A 203 11.91 5.55 7.66
CA LEU A 203 10.91 4.53 7.33
C LEU A 203 9.49 5.13 7.34
N THR A 204 9.10 5.75 8.44
CA THR A 204 7.70 6.18 8.69
C THR A 204 7.30 7.43 7.93
N ARG A 205 8.24 8.36 7.65
CA ARG A 205 7.95 9.60 6.92
C ARG A 205 8.28 9.48 5.45
N ILE A 206 9.52 9.10 5.13
CA ILE A 206 10.03 9.20 3.77
C ILE A 206 9.64 7.99 2.93
N LEU A 207 10.00 6.78 3.37
CA LEU A 207 9.68 5.56 2.63
C LEU A 207 8.18 5.33 2.56
N SER A 208 7.46 5.54 3.66
CA SER A 208 5.99 5.52 3.70
C SER A 208 5.37 6.46 2.66
N SER A 209 5.81 7.73 2.61
CA SER A 209 5.31 8.69 1.62
C SER A 209 5.60 8.25 0.19
N CYS A 210 6.79 7.71 -0.08
CA CYS A 210 7.14 7.19 -1.40
C CYS A 210 6.23 6.01 -1.82
N LEU A 211 5.98 5.06 -0.90
CA LEU A 211 5.07 3.93 -1.14
C LEU A 211 3.63 4.39 -1.39
N GLN A 212 3.12 5.33 -0.59
CA GLN A 212 1.77 5.87 -0.78
C GLN A 212 1.62 6.59 -2.12
N ASN A 213 2.64 7.34 -2.54
CA ASN A 213 2.65 8.00 -3.85
C ASN A 213 2.73 6.99 -4.99
N LEU A 214 3.48 5.90 -4.81
CA LEU A 214 3.57 4.81 -5.78
C LEU A 214 2.22 4.12 -5.97
N ILE A 215 1.58 3.70 -4.86
CA ILE A 215 0.29 2.99 -4.89
C ILE A 215 -0.81 3.82 -5.55
N LYS A 216 -0.78 5.15 -5.36
CA LYS A 216 -1.76 6.08 -5.94
C LYS A 216 -1.43 6.51 -7.37
N LYS A 217 -0.39 5.97 -8.01
CA LYS A 217 -0.10 6.29 -9.42
C LYS A 217 -1.27 5.82 -10.30
N PRO A 218 -1.80 6.66 -11.21
CA PRO A 218 -3.02 6.35 -11.96
C PRO A 218 -2.90 5.08 -12.81
N HIS A 219 -1.72 4.85 -13.40
CA HIS A 219 -1.46 3.74 -14.31
C HIS A 219 -0.85 2.51 -13.65
N ILE A 220 -0.86 2.41 -12.31
CA ILE A 220 -0.34 1.22 -11.64
C ILE A 220 -1.21 -0.01 -11.97
N GLY A 221 -0.57 -1.12 -12.31
CA GLY A 221 -1.19 -2.38 -12.67
C GLY A 221 -1.53 -3.25 -11.45
N LEU A 222 -2.46 -4.20 -11.63
CA LEU A 222 -2.81 -5.17 -10.57
C LEU A 222 -1.61 -6.03 -10.15
N THR A 223 -0.80 -6.48 -11.10
CA THR A 223 0.41 -7.29 -10.82
C THR A 223 1.47 -6.48 -10.06
N GLU A 224 1.61 -5.19 -10.36
CA GLU A 224 2.52 -4.29 -9.64
C GLU A 224 2.06 -4.09 -8.20
N LEU A 225 0.75 -3.89 -7.97
CA LEU A 225 0.19 -3.80 -6.62
C LEU A 225 0.40 -5.07 -5.80
N VAL A 226 0.21 -6.24 -6.43
CA VAL A 226 0.51 -7.54 -5.80
C VAL A 226 1.97 -7.62 -5.40
N GLN A 227 2.89 -7.25 -6.30
CA GLN A 227 4.31 -7.26 -6.01
C GLN A 227 4.69 -6.28 -4.89
N ILE A 228 4.06 -5.10 -4.83
CA ILE A 228 4.27 -4.12 -3.74
C ILE A 228 3.86 -4.71 -2.38
N ILE A 229 2.78 -5.50 -2.31
CA ILE A 229 2.37 -6.18 -1.06
C ILE A 229 3.42 -7.21 -0.63
N ILE A 230 3.92 -8.01 -1.58
CA ILE A 230 4.98 -9.00 -1.33
C ILE A 230 6.25 -8.30 -0.85
N ASN A 231 6.69 -7.27 -1.58
CA ASN A 231 7.87 -6.48 -1.26
C ASN A 231 7.79 -5.84 0.13
N SER A 232 6.64 -5.27 0.48
CA SER A 232 6.40 -4.66 1.80
C SER A 232 6.50 -5.68 2.92
N THR A 233 6.14 -6.94 2.67
CA THR A 233 6.27 -8.04 3.63
C THR A 233 7.73 -8.41 3.86
N HIS A 234 8.54 -8.48 2.82
CA HIS A 234 9.97 -8.74 2.97
C HIS A 234 10.71 -7.56 3.62
N LEU A 235 10.35 -6.32 3.29
CA LEU A 235 10.92 -5.13 3.95
C LEU A 235 10.56 -5.05 5.43
N GLU A 236 9.33 -5.41 5.80
CA GLU A 236 8.91 -5.51 7.20
C GLU A 236 9.73 -6.55 7.96
N GLN A 237 9.90 -7.75 7.40
CA GLN A 237 10.75 -8.78 7.99
C GLN A 237 12.21 -8.31 8.09
N ALA A 238 12.67 -7.47 7.17
CA ALA A 238 14.03 -6.96 7.16
C ALA A 238 14.33 -5.97 8.28
N CYS A 239 13.31 -5.36 8.90
CA CYS A 239 13.49 -4.43 10.01
C CYS A 239 14.20 -5.06 11.21
N ARG A 240 14.00 -6.36 11.49
CA ARG A 240 14.74 -7.05 12.57
C ARG A 240 16.25 -7.06 12.31
N TYR A 241 16.66 -7.27 11.06
CA TYR A 241 18.07 -7.26 10.69
C TYR A 241 18.66 -5.85 10.70
N LEU A 242 17.85 -4.82 10.45
CA LEU A 242 18.26 -3.43 10.63
C LEU A 242 18.45 -3.10 12.11
N GLU A 243 17.60 -3.60 13.00
CA GLU A 243 17.77 -3.46 14.45
C GLU A 243 19.07 -4.11 14.93
N GLU A 244 19.32 -5.37 14.54
CA GLU A 244 20.57 -6.08 14.82
C GLU A 244 21.78 -5.34 14.26
N PHE A 245 21.68 -4.84 13.03
CA PHE A 245 22.73 -4.06 12.40
C PHE A 245 23.07 -2.79 13.18
N ILE A 246 22.08 -2.03 13.65
CA ILE A 246 22.30 -0.84 14.49
C ILE A 246 23.00 -1.23 15.80
N THR A 247 22.52 -2.28 16.48
CA THR A 247 23.14 -2.77 17.73
C THR A 247 24.60 -3.18 17.52
N ASN A 248 24.90 -3.84 16.40
CA ASN A 248 26.25 -4.32 16.09
C ASN A 248 27.23 -3.17 15.81
N ILE A 249 26.81 -2.13 15.07
CA ILE A 249 27.70 -1.01 14.75
C ILE A 249 27.91 -0.06 15.94
N THR A 250 27.02 -0.04 16.92
CA THR A 250 27.14 0.78 18.14
C THR A 250 27.80 0.04 19.30
N ASN A 251 28.00 -1.28 19.19
CA ASN A 251 28.53 -2.16 20.24
C ASN A 251 27.74 -2.09 21.56
N VAL A 252 26.42 -1.88 21.48
CA VAL A 252 25.54 -1.88 22.66
C VAL A 252 25.10 -3.31 22.98
N SER A 253 25.03 -3.66 24.27
CA SER A 253 24.57 -5.00 24.69
C SER A 253 23.10 -5.22 24.31
N PRO A 254 22.73 -6.38 23.72
CA PRO A 254 21.34 -6.75 23.43
C PRO A 254 20.44 -6.78 24.67
N GLU A 255 21.00 -6.94 25.87
CA GLU A 255 20.26 -7.08 27.14
C GLU A 255 19.77 -5.75 27.71
N THR A 256 20.04 -4.63 27.05
CA THR A 256 19.60 -3.31 27.52
C THR A 256 18.10 -3.15 27.25
N VAL A 257 17.25 -3.36 28.27
CA VAL A 257 15.78 -3.52 28.20
C VAL A 257 14.97 -2.30 27.67
N HIS A 258 15.63 -1.22 27.24
CA HIS A 258 14.98 0.06 26.89
C HIS A 258 15.21 0.55 25.46
N THR A 259 15.75 -0.27 24.56
CA THR A 259 16.05 0.18 23.19
C THR A 259 14.79 0.37 22.35
N THR A 260 14.68 1.54 21.72
CA THR A 260 13.52 1.89 20.86
C THR A 260 13.49 0.98 19.63
N ARG A 261 12.46 0.14 19.45
CA ARG A 261 12.33 -0.70 18.24
C ARG A 261 12.07 0.12 16.97
N LEU A 262 12.33 -0.48 15.81
CA LEU A 262 11.98 0.11 14.53
C LEU A 262 10.48 -0.03 14.27
N TYR A 263 9.82 1.07 13.94
CA TYR A 263 8.39 1.15 13.58
C TYR A 263 8.12 0.76 12.11
N GLY A 264 8.97 -0.10 11.53
CA GLY A 264 8.75 -0.62 10.18
C GLY A 264 7.44 -1.41 10.07
N LEU A 265 7.06 -2.13 11.14
CA LEU A 265 5.83 -2.91 11.22
C LEU A 265 4.57 -2.11 10.88
N SER A 266 4.36 -0.93 11.50
CA SER A 266 3.17 -0.11 11.21
C SER A 266 3.22 0.45 9.80
N THR A 267 4.38 0.96 9.38
CA THR A 267 4.57 1.58 8.06
C THR A 267 4.24 0.64 6.91
N PHE A 268 4.82 -0.56 6.91
CA PHE A 268 4.60 -1.52 5.84
C PHE A 268 3.21 -2.16 5.91
N LYS A 269 2.64 -2.27 7.11
CA LYS A 269 1.24 -2.69 7.26
C LYS A 269 0.27 -1.69 6.63
N ASP A 270 0.47 -0.40 6.84
CA ASP A 270 -0.38 0.66 6.25
C ASP A 270 -0.22 0.70 4.72
N ALA A 271 1.00 0.56 4.21
CA ALA A 271 1.27 0.45 2.77
C ALA A 271 0.55 -0.76 2.14
N ARG A 272 0.57 -1.92 2.80
CA ARG A 272 -0.17 -3.10 2.33
C ARG A 272 -1.67 -2.85 2.31
N HIS A 273 -2.27 -2.32 3.37
CA HIS A 273 -3.71 -2.03 3.38
C HIS A 273 -4.11 -1.06 2.27
N ALA A 274 -3.27 -0.05 1.98
CA ALA A 274 -3.50 0.86 0.86
C ALA A 274 -3.44 0.14 -0.50
N ALA A 275 -2.44 -0.72 -0.71
CA ALA A 275 -2.32 -1.52 -1.93
C ALA A 275 -3.47 -2.52 -2.10
N GLU A 276 -3.91 -3.17 -1.02
CA GLU A 276 -5.08 -4.06 -1.00
C GLU A 276 -6.36 -3.34 -1.42
N GLY A 277 -6.61 -2.15 -0.86
CA GLY A 277 -7.76 -1.33 -1.24
C GLY A 277 -7.74 -0.92 -2.72
N GLU A 278 -6.56 -0.61 -3.26
CA GLU A 278 -6.38 -0.27 -4.67
C GLU A 278 -6.60 -1.50 -5.58
N ILE A 279 -6.18 -2.70 -5.15
CA ILE A 279 -6.49 -3.96 -5.86
C ILE A 279 -8.00 -4.14 -5.99
N TYR A 280 -8.75 -3.99 -4.91
CA TYR A 280 -10.22 -4.15 -4.94
C TYR A 280 -10.85 -3.13 -5.89
N THR A 281 -10.40 -1.89 -5.84
CA THR A 281 -10.90 -0.81 -6.69
C THR A 281 -10.64 -1.08 -8.17
N LYS A 282 -9.40 -1.43 -8.54
CA LYS A 282 -9.04 -1.72 -9.94
C LYS A 282 -9.69 -2.98 -10.48
N LEU A 283 -9.86 -3.99 -9.64
CA LEU A 283 -10.54 -5.22 -10.03
C LEU A 283 -12.02 -4.95 -10.35
N ASN A 284 -12.70 -4.16 -9.52
CA ASN A 284 -14.08 -3.75 -9.76
C ASN A 284 -14.19 -2.86 -11.01
N GLN A 285 -13.28 -1.90 -11.21
CA GLN A 285 -13.22 -1.09 -12.43
C GLN A 285 -13.04 -1.95 -13.68
N LYS A 286 -12.18 -2.96 -13.64
CA LYS A 286 -12.01 -3.90 -14.76
C LYS A 286 -13.27 -4.71 -15.04
N ILE A 287 -13.98 -5.15 -13.99
CA ILE A 287 -15.29 -5.79 -14.15
C ILE A 287 -16.24 -4.83 -14.86
N ASP A 288 -16.33 -3.58 -14.42
CA ASP A 288 -17.20 -2.57 -15.04
C ASP A 288 -16.88 -2.33 -16.52
N GLU A 289 -15.59 -2.26 -16.88
CA GLU A 289 -15.14 -2.16 -18.28
C GLU A 289 -15.64 -3.33 -19.14
N PHE A 290 -15.59 -4.58 -18.63
CA PHE A 290 -16.12 -5.75 -19.34
C PHE A 290 -17.65 -5.73 -19.41
N ILE A 291 -18.32 -5.33 -18.33
CA ILE A 291 -19.79 -5.23 -18.28
C ILE A 291 -20.31 -4.22 -19.31
N GLN A 292 -19.59 -3.13 -19.58
CA GLN A 292 -19.95 -2.16 -20.61
C GLN A 292 -19.94 -2.73 -22.04
N LEU A 293 -19.29 -3.88 -22.27
CA LEU A 293 -19.29 -4.57 -23.56
C LEU A 293 -20.51 -5.48 -23.76
N ALA A 294 -21.38 -5.60 -22.75
CA ALA A 294 -22.58 -6.42 -22.83
C ALA A 294 -23.55 -5.86 -23.88
N ASP A 295 -23.93 -6.69 -24.85
CA ASP A 295 -24.85 -6.36 -25.93
C ASP A 295 -25.97 -7.40 -26.02
N TYR A 296 -26.87 -7.37 -25.04
CA TYR A 296 -28.02 -8.29 -25.00
C TYR A 296 -29.14 -7.83 -25.94
N ASP A 297 -29.61 -8.72 -26.80
CA ASP A 297 -30.93 -8.57 -27.43
C ASP A 297 -32.02 -8.95 -26.42
N TRP A 298 -32.44 -7.96 -25.63
CA TRP A 298 -33.50 -8.14 -24.63
C TRP A 298 -34.86 -8.55 -25.23
N GLY A 299 -35.05 -8.44 -26.55
CA GLY A 299 -36.24 -8.86 -27.29
C GLY A 299 -36.17 -10.28 -27.87
N MET A 300 -35.08 -11.01 -27.67
CA MET A 300 -34.85 -12.30 -28.31
C MET A 300 -35.91 -13.37 -27.96
N ALA A 301 -36.32 -14.16 -28.95
CA ALA A 301 -37.36 -15.16 -28.74
C ALA A 301 -36.87 -16.35 -27.89
N GLU A 302 -35.64 -16.79 -28.14
CA GLU A 302 -34.97 -17.92 -27.48
C GLU A 302 -33.51 -17.53 -27.22
N SER A 303 -32.86 -18.22 -26.28
CA SER A 303 -31.44 -18.01 -25.99
C SER A 303 -30.55 -18.55 -27.11
N GLU A 304 -29.30 -18.07 -27.18
CA GLU A 304 -28.31 -18.57 -28.14
C GLU A 304 -27.77 -19.97 -27.76
N GLY A 305 -28.13 -20.49 -26.57
CA GLY A 305 -27.68 -21.78 -26.07
C GLY A 305 -26.22 -21.81 -25.58
N ARG A 306 -25.52 -20.67 -25.58
CA ARG A 306 -24.16 -20.51 -25.06
C ARG A 306 -24.05 -19.23 -24.24
N ALA A 307 -23.06 -19.14 -23.36
CA ALA A 307 -22.77 -17.91 -22.62
C ALA A 307 -22.24 -16.81 -23.54
N SER A 308 -22.50 -15.57 -23.15
CA SER A 308 -22.09 -14.34 -23.83
C SER A 308 -20.57 -14.19 -23.84
N GLY A 309 -20.02 -13.74 -24.98
CA GLY A 309 -18.57 -13.65 -25.18
C GLY A 309 -17.87 -12.75 -24.16
N TYR A 310 -18.42 -11.56 -23.92
CA TYR A 310 -17.86 -10.59 -22.96
C TYR A 310 -17.68 -11.18 -21.55
N LEU A 311 -18.63 -12.04 -21.13
CA LEU A 311 -18.60 -12.63 -19.80
C LEU A 311 -17.56 -13.75 -19.71
N MET A 312 -17.42 -14.55 -20.77
CA MET A 312 -16.37 -15.56 -20.83
C MET A 312 -14.99 -14.92 -20.80
N ASP A 313 -14.80 -13.81 -21.51
CA ASP A 313 -13.56 -13.03 -21.48
C ASP A 313 -13.29 -12.44 -20.08
N LEU A 314 -14.32 -11.93 -19.41
CA LEU A 314 -14.23 -11.47 -18.02
C LEU A 314 -13.83 -12.60 -17.06
N ILE A 315 -14.45 -13.78 -17.17
CA ILE A 315 -14.13 -14.95 -16.35
C ILE A 315 -12.67 -15.39 -16.60
N ASN A 316 -12.22 -15.41 -17.86
CA ASN A 316 -10.84 -15.74 -18.21
C ASN A 316 -9.84 -14.73 -17.62
N PHE A 317 -10.19 -13.44 -17.65
CA PHE A 317 -9.42 -12.38 -17.00
C PHE A 317 -9.34 -12.59 -15.48
N LEU A 318 -10.47 -12.85 -14.81
CA LEU A 318 -10.51 -13.09 -13.37
C LEU A 318 -9.71 -14.34 -12.97
N ARG A 319 -9.83 -15.44 -13.73
CA ARG A 319 -9.04 -16.67 -13.53
C ARG A 319 -7.54 -16.38 -13.61
N SER A 320 -7.11 -15.69 -14.66
CA SER A 320 -5.70 -15.35 -14.87
C SER A 320 -5.18 -14.41 -13.78
N THR A 321 -6.00 -13.46 -13.34
CA THR A 321 -5.65 -12.50 -12.27
C THR A 321 -5.52 -13.20 -10.92
N PHE A 322 -6.47 -14.06 -10.54
CA PHE A 322 -6.43 -14.75 -9.26
C PHE A 322 -5.34 -15.81 -9.15
N GLN A 323 -4.87 -16.36 -10.27
CA GLN A 323 -3.65 -17.18 -10.29
C GLN A 323 -2.42 -16.39 -9.84
N VAL A 324 -2.32 -15.09 -10.14
CA VAL A 324 -1.22 -14.25 -9.63
C VAL A 324 -1.40 -13.96 -8.14
N PHE A 325 -2.65 -13.88 -7.66
CA PHE A 325 -2.98 -13.56 -6.28
C PHE A 325 -2.68 -14.71 -5.30
N THR A 326 -2.34 -15.92 -5.76
CA THR A 326 -1.91 -17.01 -4.87
C THR A 326 -0.63 -16.67 -4.10
N HIS A 327 0.14 -15.69 -4.57
CA HIS A 327 1.32 -15.17 -3.87
C HIS A 327 0.98 -14.10 -2.81
N LEU A 328 -0.27 -13.65 -2.73
CA LEU A 328 -0.74 -12.77 -1.66
C LEU A 328 -1.03 -13.58 -0.38
N PRO A 329 -1.07 -12.93 0.79
CA PRO A 329 -1.62 -13.54 1.99
C PRO A 329 -3.05 -14.07 1.72
N GLY A 330 -3.33 -15.32 2.11
CA GLY A 330 -4.57 -16.00 1.71
C GLY A 330 -5.86 -15.23 2.00
N LYS A 331 -5.93 -14.51 3.14
CA LYS A 331 -7.08 -13.66 3.47
C LYS A 331 -7.29 -12.50 2.49
N VAL A 332 -6.21 -11.91 1.99
CA VAL A 332 -6.26 -10.80 1.02
C VAL A 332 -6.78 -11.31 -0.32
N ALA A 333 -6.23 -12.41 -0.81
CA ALA A 333 -6.67 -13.03 -2.07
C ALA A 333 -8.15 -13.45 -2.00
N GLN A 334 -8.59 -14.05 -0.87
CA GLN A 334 -9.99 -14.42 -0.64
C GLN A 334 -10.90 -13.18 -0.61
N THR A 335 -10.47 -12.11 0.06
CA THR A 335 -11.25 -10.87 0.14
C THR A 335 -11.37 -10.21 -1.24
N ALA A 336 -10.29 -10.18 -2.03
CA ALA A 336 -10.32 -9.69 -3.41
C ALA A 336 -11.30 -10.50 -4.28
N CYS A 337 -11.22 -11.83 -4.19
CA CYS A 337 -12.09 -12.73 -4.95
C CYS A 337 -13.56 -12.59 -4.56
N MET A 338 -13.87 -12.52 -3.26
CA MET A 338 -15.22 -12.30 -2.78
C MET A 338 -15.76 -10.93 -3.22
N SER A 339 -14.95 -9.87 -3.10
CA SER A 339 -15.30 -8.52 -3.55
C SER A 339 -15.65 -8.52 -5.04
N ALA A 340 -14.81 -9.13 -5.87
CA ALA A 340 -15.02 -9.25 -7.31
C ALA A 340 -16.32 -9.98 -7.66
N CYS A 341 -16.55 -11.16 -7.07
CA CYS A 341 -17.76 -11.94 -7.31
C CYS A 341 -19.03 -11.18 -6.88
N LYS A 342 -18.98 -10.50 -5.73
CA LYS A 342 -20.09 -9.69 -5.24
C LYS A 342 -20.35 -8.49 -6.16
N HIS A 343 -19.30 -7.81 -6.61
CA HIS A 343 -19.40 -6.69 -7.53
C HIS A 343 -19.96 -7.12 -8.88
N LEU A 344 -19.49 -8.25 -9.43
CA LEU A 344 -20.01 -8.86 -10.65
C LEU A 344 -21.50 -9.21 -10.52
N SER A 345 -21.88 -9.93 -9.45
CA SER A 345 -23.28 -10.27 -9.15
C SER A 345 -24.18 -9.03 -9.07
N THR A 346 -23.71 -8.00 -8.38
CA THR A 346 -24.43 -6.72 -8.26
C THR A 346 -24.58 -6.00 -9.59
N SER A 347 -23.52 -5.98 -10.40
CA SER A 347 -23.51 -5.33 -11.72
C SER A 347 -24.44 -6.04 -12.70
N LEU A 348 -24.45 -7.38 -12.69
CA LEU A 348 -25.40 -8.19 -13.48
C LEU A 348 -26.84 -7.94 -13.04
N MET A 349 -27.11 -7.90 -11.73
CA MET A 349 -28.43 -7.56 -11.21
C MET A 349 -28.88 -6.15 -11.65
N GLN A 350 -27.98 -5.16 -11.59
CA GLN A 350 -28.27 -3.79 -12.03
C GLN A 350 -28.57 -3.72 -13.52
N MET A 351 -27.81 -4.43 -14.35
CA MET A 351 -28.05 -4.51 -15.80
C MET A 351 -29.46 -5.05 -16.11
N LEU A 352 -29.89 -6.10 -15.41
CA LEU A 352 -31.22 -6.70 -15.60
C LEU A 352 -32.36 -5.76 -15.14
N LEU A 353 -32.09 -4.87 -14.17
CA LEU A 353 -33.08 -3.98 -13.56
C LEU A 353 -33.01 -2.53 -14.08
N ASP A 354 -32.08 -2.23 -14.99
CA ASP A 354 -31.80 -0.88 -15.49
C ASP A 354 -33.08 -0.16 -15.92
N SER A 355 -33.29 1.09 -15.48
CA SER A 355 -34.47 1.89 -15.84
C SER A 355 -34.63 2.12 -17.34
N GLU A 356 -33.52 2.19 -18.09
CA GLU A 356 -33.53 2.34 -19.54
C GLU A 356 -34.00 1.07 -20.25
N LEU A 357 -33.86 -0.09 -19.60
CA LEU A 357 -34.37 -1.37 -20.09
C LEU A 357 -35.90 -1.44 -19.92
N LYS A 358 -36.63 -1.09 -20.98
CA LYS A 358 -38.10 -1.03 -20.93
C LYS A 358 -38.79 -2.38 -21.05
N GLN A 359 -38.17 -3.35 -21.72
CA GLN A 359 -38.80 -4.63 -22.04
C GLN A 359 -37.77 -5.76 -22.03
N VAL A 360 -38.16 -6.90 -21.47
CA VAL A 360 -37.37 -8.12 -21.42
C VAL A 360 -38.25 -9.30 -21.86
N SER A 361 -37.70 -10.11 -22.75
CA SER A 361 -38.30 -11.36 -23.22
C SER A 361 -37.85 -12.55 -22.35
N MET A 362 -38.60 -13.66 -22.37
CA MET A 362 -38.16 -14.87 -21.68
C MET A 362 -36.88 -15.45 -22.31
N GLY A 363 -36.69 -15.35 -23.63
CA GLY A 363 -35.45 -15.77 -24.30
C GLY A 363 -34.23 -15.01 -23.78
N ALA A 364 -34.36 -13.70 -23.55
CA ALA A 364 -33.29 -12.91 -22.95
C ALA A 364 -32.99 -13.29 -21.50
N VAL A 365 -34.02 -13.59 -20.69
CA VAL A 365 -33.83 -14.10 -19.32
C VAL A 365 -33.12 -15.45 -19.33
N GLN A 366 -33.44 -16.33 -20.29
CA GLN A 366 -32.76 -17.61 -20.46
C GLN A 366 -31.29 -17.42 -20.85
N GLN A 367 -30.99 -16.48 -21.76
CA GLN A 367 -29.63 -16.14 -22.15
C GLN A 367 -28.82 -15.60 -20.96
N PHE A 368 -29.39 -14.64 -20.23
CA PHE A 368 -28.80 -14.10 -19.01
C PHE A 368 -28.61 -15.17 -17.92
N ASN A 369 -29.51 -16.16 -17.84
CA ASN A 369 -29.34 -17.28 -16.93
C ASN A 369 -28.13 -18.18 -17.29
N LEU A 370 -27.85 -18.40 -18.58
CA LEU A 370 -26.63 -19.12 -19.01
C LEU A 370 -25.36 -18.41 -18.54
N ASP A 371 -25.39 -17.08 -18.57
CA ASP A 371 -24.30 -16.22 -18.11
C ASP A 371 -24.09 -16.33 -16.60
N VAL A 372 -25.17 -16.25 -15.80
CA VAL A 372 -25.08 -16.45 -14.34
C VAL A 372 -24.59 -17.85 -13.98
N ILE A 373 -24.97 -18.89 -14.73
CA ILE A 373 -24.43 -20.25 -14.53
C ILE A 373 -22.91 -20.26 -14.67
N GLN A 374 -22.34 -19.55 -15.65
CA GLN A 374 -20.88 -19.49 -15.81
C GLN A 374 -20.20 -18.78 -14.63
N CYS A 375 -20.81 -17.73 -14.09
CA CYS A 375 -20.33 -17.08 -12.87
C CYS A 375 -20.31 -18.02 -11.65
N GLU A 376 -21.34 -18.85 -11.50
CA GLU A 376 -21.43 -19.84 -10.41
C GLU A 376 -20.45 -20.99 -10.59
N LEU A 377 -20.27 -21.47 -11.82
CA LEU A 377 -19.23 -22.46 -12.15
C LEU A 377 -17.83 -21.91 -11.87
N PHE A 378 -17.60 -20.63 -12.17
CA PHE A 378 -16.38 -19.94 -11.80
C PHE A 378 -16.21 -19.90 -10.27
N ALA A 379 -17.23 -19.48 -9.51
CA ALA A 379 -17.19 -19.47 -8.05
C ALA A 379 -16.94 -20.86 -7.44
N SER A 380 -17.47 -21.91 -8.08
CA SER A 380 -17.32 -23.31 -7.65
C SER A 380 -15.96 -23.92 -8.01
N SER A 381 -15.20 -23.28 -8.91
CA SER A 381 -13.90 -23.79 -9.35
C SER A 381 -12.72 -23.42 -8.44
N GLU A 382 -13.02 -22.93 -7.22
CA GLU A 382 -12.03 -22.50 -6.23
C GLU A 382 -10.95 -21.57 -6.82
N PRO A 383 -11.32 -20.40 -7.36
CA PRO A 383 -10.38 -19.50 -8.04
C PRO A 383 -9.23 -19.02 -7.15
N VAL A 384 -9.42 -19.03 -5.82
CA VAL A 384 -8.40 -18.79 -4.80
C VAL A 384 -8.55 -19.84 -3.70
N PRO A 385 -7.45 -20.41 -3.16
CA PRO A 385 -7.52 -21.42 -2.11
C PRO A 385 -8.06 -20.88 -0.77
N GLY A 386 -8.68 -21.78 0.00
CA GLY A 386 -9.05 -21.56 1.40
C GLY A 386 -10.45 -21.00 1.67
N PHE A 387 -11.33 -20.94 0.67
CA PHE A 387 -12.76 -20.80 0.91
C PHE A 387 -13.32 -22.07 1.59
N GLN A 388 -14.30 -21.89 2.48
CA GLN A 388 -14.99 -23.01 3.13
C GLN A 388 -16.30 -23.31 2.40
N GLY A 389 -16.44 -24.52 1.85
CA GLY A 389 -17.65 -24.97 1.15
C GLY A 389 -18.11 -23.98 0.06
N ASP A 390 -19.40 -23.75 -0.02
CA ASP A 390 -20.04 -22.93 -1.06
C ASP A 390 -20.01 -21.41 -0.78
N THR A 391 -19.12 -20.94 0.10
CA THR A 391 -19.09 -19.52 0.54
C THR A 391 -19.03 -18.54 -0.64
N LEU A 392 -18.22 -18.83 -1.67
CA LEU A 392 -18.09 -17.94 -2.82
C LEU A 392 -19.35 -17.94 -3.71
N GLN A 393 -20.08 -19.06 -3.77
CA GLN A 393 -21.36 -19.15 -4.50
C GLN A 393 -22.43 -18.26 -3.87
N LEU A 394 -22.35 -18.01 -2.55
CA LEU A 394 -23.26 -17.08 -1.86
C LEU A 394 -23.20 -15.66 -2.42
N ALA A 395 -22.15 -15.27 -3.15
CA ALA A 395 -22.11 -13.98 -3.83
C ALA A 395 -23.18 -13.84 -4.93
N PHE A 396 -23.61 -14.97 -5.52
CA PHE A 396 -24.57 -15.02 -6.63
C PHE A 396 -25.98 -15.46 -6.22
N ILE A 397 -26.18 -15.84 -4.95
CA ILE A 397 -27.42 -16.48 -4.48
C ILE A 397 -28.67 -15.61 -4.70
N ASP A 398 -28.57 -14.30 -4.51
CA ASP A 398 -29.68 -13.37 -4.70
C ASP A 398 -30.12 -13.35 -6.18
N LEU A 399 -29.16 -13.34 -7.09
CA LEU A 399 -29.40 -13.35 -8.54
C LEU A 399 -29.93 -14.72 -9.00
N ARG A 400 -29.35 -15.81 -8.49
CA ARG A 400 -29.78 -17.19 -8.76
C ARG A 400 -31.23 -17.41 -8.34
N GLN A 401 -31.59 -17.08 -7.10
CA GLN A 401 -32.97 -17.27 -6.63
C GLN A 401 -33.97 -16.40 -7.41
N LEU A 402 -33.59 -15.18 -7.80
CA LEU A 402 -34.42 -14.34 -8.67
C LEU A 402 -34.63 -15.04 -10.02
N LEU A 403 -33.57 -15.49 -10.69
CA LEU A 403 -33.70 -16.16 -11.98
C LEU A 403 -34.51 -17.45 -11.88
N ASP A 404 -34.29 -18.28 -10.86
CA ASP A 404 -35.02 -19.53 -10.66
C ASP A 404 -36.53 -19.29 -10.51
N LEU A 405 -36.94 -18.22 -9.79
CA LEU A 405 -38.35 -17.83 -9.67
C LEU A 405 -38.98 -17.55 -11.03
N PHE A 406 -38.26 -16.85 -11.91
CA PHE A 406 -38.73 -16.49 -13.24
C PHE A 406 -38.65 -17.64 -14.25
N MET A 407 -37.62 -18.49 -14.15
CA MET A 407 -37.42 -19.65 -15.03
C MET A 407 -38.43 -20.76 -14.75
N VAL A 408 -38.73 -21.02 -13.47
CA VAL A 408 -39.74 -22.02 -13.05
C VAL A 408 -41.15 -21.43 -13.06
N TRP A 409 -41.28 -20.11 -12.98
CA TRP A 409 -42.55 -19.38 -12.85
C TRP A 409 -43.31 -19.70 -11.54
N ASP A 410 -42.56 -19.85 -10.45
CA ASP A 410 -42.99 -20.44 -9.16
C ASP A 410 -43.59 -19.41 -8.18
N TRP A 411 -44.43 -18.51 -8.70
CA TRP A 411 -44.99 -17.38 -7.93
C TRP A 411 -45.87 -17.83 -6.76
N SER A 412 -46.55 -18.97 -6.88
CA SER A 412 -47.39 -19.52 -5.83
C SER A 412 -46.57 -19.89 -4.59
N THR A 413 -45.44 -20.56 -4.77
CA THR A 413 -44.52 -20.92 -3.67
C THR A 413 -43.88 -19.68 -3.08
N TYR A 414 -43.41 -18.75 -3.92
CA TYR A 414 -42.79 -17.52 -3.45
C TYR A 414 -43.71 -16.71 -2.52
N LEU A 415 -44.97 -16.51 -2.93
CA LEU A 415 -45.93 -15.70 -2.17
C LEU A 415 -46.44 -16.41 -0.91
N ALA A 416 -46.61 -17.74 -0.96
CA ALA A 416 -47.07 -18.52 0.20
C ALA A 416 -46.00 -18.58 1.31
N ASP A 417 -44.74 -18.75 0.92
CA ASP A 417 -43.63 -18.90 1.85
C ASP A 417 -42.92 -17.57 2.16
N TYR A 418 -43.43 -16.44 1.64
CA TYR A 418 -42.80 -15.13 1.85
C TYR A 418 -42.71 -14.78 3.34
N GLY A 419 -41.52 -14.40 3.79
CA GLY A 419 -41.24 -14.07 5.19
C GLY A 419 -41.00 -15.27 6.11
N GLN A 420 -41.11 -16.50 5.60
CA GLN A 420 -40.79 -17.71 6.37
C GLN A 420 -39.27 -18.00 6.33
N PRO A 421 -38.65 -18.46 7.43
CA PRO A 421 -37.21 -18.72 7.49
C PRO A 421 -36.75 -19.86 6.56
N ASN A 422 -37.66 -20.78 6.21
CA ASN A 422 -37.38 -21.92 5.32
C ASN A 422 -37.85 -21.69 3.87
N SER A 423 -38.09 -20.43 3.49
CA SER A 423 -38.57 -20.10 2.14
C SER A 423 -37.54 -20.46 1.07
N LYS A 424 -38.00 -21.09 -0.02
CA LYS A 424 -37.15 -21.45 -1.18
C LYS A 424 -36.48 -20.24 -1.82
N TYR A 425 -37.17 -19.10 -1.84
CA TYR A 425 -36.73 -17.84 -2.48
C TYR A 425 -36.47 -16.75 -1.44
N LEU A 426 -35.90 -17.13 -0.28
CA LEU A 426 -35.65 -16.26 0.87
C LEU A 426 -34.90 -14.96 0.52
N ARG A 427 -34.04 -14.98 -0.50
CA ARG A 427 -33.20 -13.84 -0.92
C ARG A 427 -33.86 -12.94 -1.97
N VAL A 428 -35.00 -13.34 -2.52
CA VAL A 428 -35.68 -12.55 -3.55
C VAL A 428 -36.45 -11.40 -2.92
N ASN A 429 -35.98 -10.18 -3.14
CA ASN A 429 -36.67 -8.97 -2.71
C ASN A 429 -37.93 -8.72 -3.58
N PRO A 430 -39.12 -8.49 -2.99
CA PRO A 430 -40.35 -8.24 -3.75
C PRO A 430 -40.25 -7.05 -4.70
N ALA A 431 -39.51 -5.99 -4.35
CA ALA A 431 -39.33 -4.82 -5.20
C ALA A 431 -38.52 -5.17 -6.47
N THR A 432 -37.48 -5.98 -6.30
CA THR A 432 -36.64 -6.48 -7.40
C THR A 432 -37.43 -7.42 -8.31
N ALA A 433 -38.19 -8.36 -7.73
CA ALA A 433 -39.05 -9.26 -8.49
C ALA A 433 -40.14 -8.50 -9.26
N LEU A 434 -40.76 -7.49 -8.64
CA LEU A 434 -41.75 -6.64 -9.28
C LEU A 434 -41.14 -5.86 -10.46
N ALA A 435 -39.97 -5.24 -10.27
CA ALA A 435 -39.30 -4.46 -11.31
C ALA A 435 -38.98 -5.29 -12.56
N LEU A 436 -38.51 -6.53 -12.38
CA LEU A 436 -38.28 -7.45 -13.49
C LEU A 436 -39.59 -7.91 -14.13
N LEU A 437 -40.59 -8.29 -13.33
CA LEU A 437 -41.89 -8.77 -13.82
C LEU A 437 -42.61 -7.70 -14.67
N GLU A 438 -42.49 -6.42 -14.32
CA GLU A 438 -43.08 -5.31 -15.08
C GLU A 438 -42.38 -5.04 -16.42
N LYS A 439 -41.10 -5.38 -16.52
CA LYS A 439 -40.33 -5.33 -17.77
C LYS A 439 -40.65 -6.53 -18.67
N MET A 440 -41.09 -7.66 -18.10
CA MET A 440 -41.40 -8.83 -18.90
C MET A 440 -42.62 -8.59 -19.81
N LYS A 441 -42.44 -8.75 -21.12
CA LYS A 441 -43.56 -8.81 -22.07
C LYS A 441 -43.60 -10.13 -22.80
N ASP A 442 -44.79 -10.69 -22.93
CA ASP A 442 -45.04 -11.84 -23.80
C ASP A 442 -44.76 -11.43 -25.27
N THR A 443 -43.65 -11.94 -25.81
CA THR A 443 -43.29 -11.85 -27.24
C THR A 443 -44.27 -12.60 -28.15
N SER A 444 -45.21 -13.36 -27.57
CA SER A 444 -46.27 -14.11 -28.27
C SER A 444 -47.23 -13.23 -29.08
N LYS A 445 -47.22 -11.91 -28.88
CA LYS A 445 -48.08 -10.96 -29.62
C LYS A 445 -47.81 -10.87 -31.12
N LYS A 446 -46.71 -11.43 -31.65
CA LYS A 446 -46.38 -11.35 -33.08
C LYS A 446 -47.01 -12.45 -33.97
N ASN A 447 -47.55 -13.55 -33.43
CA ASN A 447 -48.19 -14.60 -34.24
C ASN A 447 -49.73 -14.50 -34.21
N ASN A 448 -50.25 -13.66 -35.11
CA ASN A 448 -51.61 -13.13 -35.13
C ASN A 448 -52.65 -14.03 -35.86
N MET A 449 -52.68 -15.36 -35.62
CA MET A 449 -53.48 -16.29 -36.47
C MET A 449 -54.43 -17.29 -35.79
N PHE A 450 -54.55 -17.39 -34.46
CA PHE A 450 -55.53 -18.34 -33.86
C PHE A 450 -56.23 -17.80 -32.59
N SER A 451 -57.54 -17.60 -32.67
CA SER A 451 -58.38 -17.04 -31.58
C SER A 451 -58.80 -18.06 -30.50
N GLN A 452 -58.63 -19.37 -30.75
CA GLN A 452 -59.03 -20.46 -29.83
C GLN A 452 -58.01 -20.77 -28.72
N PHE A 453 -56.75 -20.31 -28.83
CA PHE A 453 -55.73 -20.45 -27.78
C PHE A 453 -55.73 -19.31 -26.73
N ARG A 454 -56.63 -18.31 -26.88
CA ARG A 454 -56.72 -17.12 -26.02
C ARG A 454 -57.08 -17.37 -24.55
N LYS A 455 -57.54 -18.58 -24.16
CA LYS A 455 -57.94 -18.85 -22.77
C LYS A 455 -56.72 -18.99 -21.85
N ASN A 456 -55.70 -19.74 -22.28
CA ASN A 456 -54.45 -19.91 -21.52
C ASN A 456 -53.67 -18.59 -21.41
N ASP A 457 -53.61 -17.79 -22.48
CA ASP A 457 -52.94 -16.48 -22.44
C ASP A 457 -53.67 -15.49 -21.52
N ARG A 458 -55.01 -15.49 -21.53
CA ARG A 458 -55.81 -14.65 -20.63
C ARG A 458 -55.67 -15.06 -19.16
N ASP A 459 -55.62 -16.36 -18.89
CA ASP A 459 -55.48 -16.87 -17.53
C ASP A 459 -54.04 -16.63 -17.01
N LYS A 460 -53.02 -16.75 -17.86
CA LYS A 460 -51.64 -16.34 -17.57
C LYS A 460 -51.53 -14.84 -17.31
N GLN A 461 -52.23 -14.02 -18.09
CA GLN A 461 -52.21 -12.58 -17.93
C GLN A 461 -52.94 -12.12 -16.64
N LYS A 462 -54.05 -12.77 -16.28
CA LYS A 462 -54.71 -12.57 -14.98
C LYS A 462 -53.84 -13.00 -13.80
N LEU A 463 -53.09 -14.10 -13.96
CA LEU A 463 -52.13 -14.55 -12.95
C LEU A 463 -51.03 -13.49 -12.75
N ILE A 464 -50.45 -12.96 -13.82
CA ILE A 464 -49.46 -11.87 -13.77
C ILE A 464 -50.04 -10.63 -13.07
N GLU A 465 -51.24 -10.19 -13.44
CA GLU A 465 -51.89 -9.03 -12.81
C GLU A 465 -52.14 -9.24 -11.31
N THR A 466 -52.48 -10.46 -10.92
CA THR A 466 -52.69 -10.84 -9.51
C THR A 466 -51.38 -10.81 -8.74
N VAL A 467 -50.32 -11.42 -9.30
CA VAL A 467 -48.97 -11.41 -8.72
C VAL A 467 -48.45 -9.98 -8.58
N VAL A 468 -48.57 -9.15 -9.61
CA VAL A 468 -48.17 -7.73 -9.57
C VAL A 468 -48.87 -6.97 -8.45
N LYS A 469 -50.19 -7.17 -8.28
CA LYS A 469 -50.94 -6.54 -7.18
C LYS A 469 -50.45 -6.99 -5.81
N GLN A 470 -50.20 -8.29 -5.64
CA GLN A 470 -49.69 -8.85 -4.39
C GLN A 470 -48.28 -8.36 -4.08
N LEU A 471 -47.38 -8.33 -5.07
CA LEU A 471 -46.03 -7.79 -4.92
C LEU A 471 -46.05 -6.29 -4.56
N ARG A 472 -46.89 -5.48 -5.21
CA ARG A 472 -47.06 -4.06 -4.86
C ARG A 472 -47.54 -3.89 -3.41
N SER A 473 -48.45 -4.75 -2.95
CA SER A 473 -48.89 -4.75 -1.55
C SER A 473 -47.74 -5.06 -0.59
N LEU A 474 -46.90 -6.05 -0.91
CA LEU A 474 -45.74 -6.42 -0.11
C LEU A 474 -44.70 -5.29 -0.06
N VAL A 475 -44.39 -4.66 -1.21
CA VAL A 475 -43.44 -3.54 -1.30
C VAL A 475 -43.91 -2.33 -0.49
N ASN A 476 -45.20 -1.97 -0.59
CA ASN A 476 -45.77 -0.86 0.17
C ASN A 476 -45.77 -1.16 1.68
N GLY A 477 -46.02 -2.42 2.08
CA GLY A 477 -45.95 -2.86 3.47
C GLY A 477 -44.54 -2.88 4.06
N MET A 478 -43.48 -2.94 3.24
CA MET A 478 -42.09 -2.82 3.68
C MET A 478 -41.62 -1.37 3.85
N SER A 479 -42.36 -0.40 3.30
CA SER A 479 -42.04 1.03 3.33
C SER A 479 -42.67 1.77 4.51
N SER A 480 -43.40 1.03 5.36
CA SER A 480 -44.10 1.48 6.58
C SER A 480 -43.41 0.86 7.78
#